data_AF-A0A1F5EQ46-F1
#
_entry.id   AF-A0A1F5EQ46-F1
#
_cell.length_a   1.000
_cell.length_b   1.000
_cell.length_c   1.000
_cell.angle_alpha   90.00
_cell.angle_beta   90.00
_cell.angle_gamma   90.00
#
_symmetry.space_group_name_H-M   'P 1'
#
loop_
_entity.id
_entity.type
_entity.pdbx_description
1 polymer ?
#
loop_
_entity_poly.entity_id
_entity_poly.type
_entity_poly.pdbx_seq_one_letter_code
_entity_poly.pdbx_strand_id
1 'polypeptide(L)'
;MTIQNLKIRKAETKEDIEKALEVRKKVFIDEQGIIIDIERDNHDWSDAVHVVAIINDDGSCVGTGRFIPTKDGAKIQRMSVLSEYRNCGRRF
;
A
#
# COMPACT_ATOMS: atom_id res chain seq x y z
N MET A 1 19.94 2.25 -3.23
CA MET A 1 19.67 2.48 -1.80
C MET A 1 19.10 1.18 -1.25
N THR A 2 19.59 0.68 -0.12
CA THR A 2 19.05 -0.53 0.52
C THR A 2 18.34 -0.07 1.78
N ILE A 3 17.06 -0.39 1.92
CA ILE A 3 16.30 -0.04 3.12
C ILE A 3 16.67 -1.04 4.22
N GLN A 4 17.41 -0.61 5.24
CA GLN A 4 17.85 -1.52 6.31
C GLN A 4 16.81 -1.73 7.42
N ASN A 5 15.75 -0.91 7.49
CA ASN A 5 14.75 -0.94 8.57
C ASN A 5 13.30 -0.95 8.04
N LEU A 6 13.00 -1.78 7.04
CA LEU A 6 11.64 -1.95 6.51
C LEU A 6 10.87 -3.01 7.30
N LYS A 7 9.67 -2.66 7.79
CA LYS A 7 8.72 -3.58 8.40
C LYS A 7 7.47 -3.70 7.54
N ILE A 8 7.17 -4.92 7.09
CA ILE A 8 5.94 -5.24 6.36
C ILE A 8 4.96 -5.86 7.36
N ARG A 9 3.73 -5.35 7.40
CA ARG A 9 2.67 -5.89 8.26
C ARG A 9 1.28 -5.64 7.68
N LYS A 10 0.30 -6.36 8.20
CA LYS A 10 -1.11 -6.05 7.97
C LYS A 10 -1.44 -4.69 8.59
N ALA A 11 -2.30 -3.92 7.92
CA ALA A 11 -2.93 -2.74 8.50
C ALA A 11 -4.00 -3.18 9.50
N GLU A 12 -3.90 -2.73 10.75
CA GLU A 12 -4.79 -3.13 11.84
C GLU A 12 -5.65 -1.96 12.34
N THR A 13 -5.21 -0.73 12.07
CA THR A 13 -5.90 0.49 12.49
C THR A 13 -6.40 1.29 11.30
N LYS A 14 -7.36 2.19 11.56
CA LYS A 14 -7.81 3.16 10.55
C LYS A 14 -6.65 4.00 10.02
N GLU A 15 -5.74 4.41 10.90
CA GLU A 15 -4.54 5.18 10.54
C GLU A 15 -3.63 4.43 9.57
N ASP A 16 -3.50 3.11 9.71
CA ASP A 16 -2.71 2.29 8.77
C ASP A 16 -3.34 2.29 7.37
N ILE A 17 -4.67 2.19 7.30
CA ILE A 17 -5.40 2.22 6.04
C ILE A 17 -5.28 3.62 5.41
N GLU A 18 -5.37 4.70 6.20
CA GLU A 18 -5.15 6.06 5.73
C GLU A 18 -3.74 6.22 5.15
N LYS A 19 -2.70 5.70 5.83
CA LYS A 19 -1.32 5.69 5.30
C LYS A 19 -1.18 4.91 3.99
N ALA A 20 -1.87 3.77 3.85
CA ALA A 20 -1.90 3.02 2.59
C ALA A 20 -2.55 3.84 1.46
N LEU A 21 -3.66 4.52 1.76
CA LEU A 21 -4.39 5.36 0.81
C LEU A 21 -3.57 6.57 0.37
N GLU A 22 -2.77 7.16 1.25
CA GLU A 22 -1.86 8.25 0.89
C GLU A 22 -0.76 7.80 -0.07
N VAL A 23 -0.18 6.60 0.13
CA VAL A 23 0.77 6.02 -0.84
C VAL A 23 0.11 5.80 -2.19
N ARG A 24 -1.12 5.25 -2.20
CA ARG A 24 -1.89 5.02 -3.41
C ARG A 24 -2.26 6.31 -4.13
N LYS A 25 -2.63 7.36 -3.41
CA LYS A 25 -2.89 8.69 -3.97
C LYS A 25 -1.65 9.21 -4.70
N LYS A 26 -0.48 9.19 -4.05
CA LYS A 26 0.78 9.62 -4.67
C LYS A 26 1.10 8.84 -5.95
N VAL A 27 0.91 7.53 -5.95
CA VAL A 27 1.27 6.67 -7.09
C VAL A 27 0.21 6.68 -8.20
N PHE A 28 -1.06 6.48 -7.87
CA PHE A 28 -2.10 6.35 -8.88
C PHE A 28 -2.63 7.70 -9.34
N ILE A 29 -2.76 8.69 -8.46
CA ILE A 29 -3.35 9.98 -8.80
C ILE A 29 -2.26 10.95 -9.22
N ASP A 30 -1.32 11.23 -8.33
CA ASP A 30 -0.34 12.30 -8.58
C ASP A 30 0.65 11.91 -9.69
N GLU A 31 1.09 10.65 -9.74
CA GLU A 31 2.04 10.15 -10.75
C GLU A 31 1.36 9.60 -12.01
N GLN A 32 0.32 8.77 -11.87
CA GLN A 32 -0.30 8.08 -13.02
C GLN A 32 -1.54 8.79 -13.58
N GLY A 33 -2.05 9.84 -12.92
CA GLY A 33 -3.20 10.61 -13.39
C GLY A 33 -4.55 9.90 -13.29
N ILE A 34 -4.67 8.86 -12.46
CA ILE A 34 -5.95 8.20 -12.17
C ILE A 34 -6.84 9.15 -11.37
N ILE A 35 -8.10 9.29 -11.77
CA ILE A 35 -9.06 10.10 -11.02
C ILE A 35 -9.40 9.43 -9.67
N ILE A 36 -9.52 10.25 -8.62
CA ILE A 36 -9.74 9.82 -7.23
C ILE A 36 -10.95 8.88 -7.08
N ASP A 37 -12.03 9.13 -7.81
CA ASP A 37 -13.30 8.38 -7.71
C ASP A 37 -13.19 6.94 -8.20
N ILE A 38 -12.23 6.63 -9.08
CA ILE A 38 -11.99 5.26 -9.58
C ILE A 38 -10.96 4.54 -8.69
N GLU A 39 -10.10 5.31 -8.03
CA GLU A 39 -9.06 4.73 -7.19
C GLU A 39 -9.60 4.27 -5.84
N ARG A 40 -10.52 5.01 -5.22
CA ARG A 40 -11.16 4.62 -3.97
C ARG A 40 -12.40 3.77 -4.22
N ASP A 41 -12.62 2.76 -3.38
CA ASP A 41 -13.83 1.95 -3.43
C ASP A 41 -14.26 1.49 -2.04
N ASN A 42 -15.45 0.88 -1.95
CA ASN A 42 -16.03 0.43 -0.68
C ASN A 42 -15.19 -0.65 0.02
N HIS A 43 -14.31 -1.34 -0.70
CA HIS A 43 -13.46 -2.37 -0.12
C HIS A 43 -12.39 -1.78 0.80
N ASP A 44 -12.02 -0.51 0.62
CA ASP A 44 -11.01 0.18 1.46
C ASP A 44 -11.32 0.16 2.95
N TRP A 45 -12.61 0.07 3.30
CA TRP A 45 -13.09 0.13 4.68
C TRP A 45 -13.93 -1.08 5.10
N SER A 46 -13.95 -2.15 4.29
CA SER A 46 -14.79 -3.32 4.56
C SER A 46 -14.03 -4.64 4.59
N ASP A 47 -13.98 -5.36 3.48
CA ASP A 47 -13.51 -6.75 3.38
C ASP A 47 -12.05 -6.88 2.88
N ALA A 48 -11.43 -5.78 2.46
CA ALA A 48 -10.04 -5.82 2.02
C ALA A 48 -9.07 -5.97 3.20
N VAL A 49 -8.08 -6.84 3.01
CA VAL A 49 -6.91 -6.89 3.88
C VAL A 49 -5.81 -6.03 3.27
N HIS A 50 -5.50 -4.92 3.92
CA HIS A 50 -4.42 -4.03 3.52
C HIS A 50 -3.10 -4.47 4.17
N VAL A 51 -2.02 -4.37 3.40
CA VAL A 51 -0.64 -4.60 3.84
C VAL A 51 0.13 -3.30 3.63
N VAL A 52 0.90 -2.90 4.62
CA VAL A 52 1.72 -1.69 4.60
C VAL A 52 3.19 -2.05 4.79
N ALA A 53 4.05 -1.34 4.07
CA ALA A 53 5.49 -1.39 4.21
C ALA A 53 5.94 -0.08 4.88
N ILE A 54 6.39 -0.19 6.12
CA ILE A 54 6.72 0.94 7.00
C ILE A 54 8.23 1.01 7.22
N ILE A 55 8.80 2.20 7.19
CA ILE A 55 10.16 2.47 7.66
C ILE A 55 10.09 2.59 9.19
N ASN A 56 10.80 1.71 9.93
CA ASN A 56 10.70 1.68 11.40
C ASN A 56 11.21 2.97 12.07
N ASP A 57 12.17 3.66 11.44
CA ASP A 57 12.87 4.80 12.05
C ASP A 57 11.94 6.02 12.19
N ASP A 58 11.05 6.25 11.22
CA ASP A 58 10.16 7.42 11.18
C ASP A 58 8.67 7.05 11.11
N GLY A 59 8.33 5.76 10.98
CA GLY A 59 6.96 5.28 10.84
C GLY A 59 6.32 5.57 9.47
N SER A 60 7.11 6.00 8.48
CA SER A 60 6.63 6.35 7.15
C SER A 60 6.16 5.11 6.37
N CYS A 61 4.95 5.17 5.82
CA CYS A 61 4.49 4.17 4.87
C CYS A 61 5.04 4.47 3.48
N VAL A 62 5.80 3.53 2.93
CA VAL A 62 6.50 3.70 1.65
C VAL A 62 5.97 2.77 0.55
N GLY A 63 5.13 1.82 0.93
CA GLY A 63 4.49 0.91 0.01
C GLY A 63 3.25 0.27 0.62
N THR A 64 2.31 -0.11 -0.23
CA THR A 64 1.11 -0.84 0.17
C THR A 64 0.62 -1.76 -0.92
N GLY A 65 -0.19 -2.73 -0.53
CA GLY A 65 -1.07 -3.47 -1.40
C GLY A 65 -2.26 -3.96 -0.60
N ARG A 66 -3.28 -4.49 -1.27
CA ARG A 66 -4.37 -5.17 -0.59
C ARG A 66 -4.75 -6.44 -1.30
N PHE A 67 -5.41 -7.33 -0.57
CA PHE A 67 -6.11 -8.44 -1.17
C PHE A 67 -7.54 -8.52 -0.64
N ILE A 68 -8.45 -8.94 -1.50
CA ILE A 68 -9.84 -9.21 -1.15
C ILE A 68 -10.05 -10.73 -1.16
N PRO A 69 -10.48 -11.35 -0.04
CA PRO A 69 -10.88 -12.75 -0.03
C PRO A 69 -12.06 -13.00 -0.97
N THR A 70 -12.00 -14.10 -1.71
CA THR A 70 -13.06 -14.55 -2.64
C THR A 70 -13.39 -16.02 -2.34
N LYS A 71 -14.42 -16.57 -2.97
CA LYS A 71 -14.79 -17.99 -2.78
C LYS A 71 -13.67 -18.95 -3.21
N ASP A 72 -12.91 -18.57 -4.24
CA ASP A 72 -11.93 -19.44 -4.89
C ASP A 72 -10.47 -19.05 -4.58
N GLY A 73 -10.25 -18.11 -3.65
CA GLY A 73 -8.91 -17.60 -3.33
C GLY A 73 -8.93 -16.14 -2.92
N ALA A 74 -7.99 -15.33 -3.41
CA ALA A 74 -7.93 -13.91 -3.12
C ALA A 74 -7.56 -13.08 -4.36
N LYS A 75 -8.15 -11.89 -4.50
CA LYS A 75 -7.80 -10.92 -5.53
C LYS A 75 -6.80 -9.91 -4.98
N ILE A 76 -5.54 -10.01 -5.40
CA ILE A 76 -4.48 -9.03 -5.07
C ILE A 76 -4.63 -7.81 -5.97
N GLN A 77 -4.57 -6.61 -5.39
CA GLN A 77 -4.75 -5.36 -6.13
C GLN A 77 -4.19 -4.15 -5.37
N ARG A 78 -4.17 -2.99 -6.05
CA ARG A 78 -3.71 -1.70 -5.51
C ARG A 78 -2.29 -1.73 -4.94
N MET A 79 -1.42 -2.55 -5.52
CA MET A 79 0.01 -2.57 -5.17
C MET A 79 0.66 -1.28 -5.63
N SER A 80 1.31 -0.57 -4.71
CA SER A 80 1.94 0.72 -4.97
C SER A 80 3.14 0.91 -4.05
N VAL A 81 4.21 1.49 -4.59
CA VAL A 81 5.43 1.83 -3.86
C VAL A 81 5.84 3.23 -4.29
N LEU A 82 6.14 4.09 -3.32
CA LEU A 82 6.65 5.44 -3.57
C LEU A 82 7.90 5.37 -4.44
N SER A 83 8.02 6.28 -5.40
CA SER A 83 9.05 6.27 -6.44
C SER A 83 10.47 6.16 -5.89
N GLU A 84 10.72 6.85 -4.78
CA GLU A 84 11.98 6.98 -4.05
C GLU A 84 12.44 5.66 -3.42
N TYR A 85 11.49 4.74 -3.19
CA TYR A 85 11.72 3.45 -2.53
C TYR A 85 11.61 2.27 -3.51
N ARG A 86 11.29 2.52 -4.78
CA ARG A 86 11.34 1.50 -5.83
C ARG A 86 12.77 1.01 -6.01
N ASN A 87 12.93 -0.25 -6.44
CA ASN A 87 14.24 -0.88 -6.62
C ASN A 87 15.13 -0.98 -5.35
N CYS A 88 14.59 -0.64 -4.18
CA CYS A 88 15.31 -0.67 -2.90
C CYS A 88 14.96 -1.88 -2.03
N GLY A 89 14.12 -2.78 -2.54
CA GLY A 89 13.80 -4.06 -1.92
C GLY A 89 14.95 -5.07 -2.00
N ARG A 90 14.82 -6.17 -1.25
CA ARG A 90 15.81 -7.26 -1.27
C ARG A 90 15.76 -7.95 -2.64
N ARG A 91 16.87 -7.93 -3.37
CA ARG A 91 17.07 -8.67 -4.62
C ARG A 91 17.69 -10.02 -4.26
N PHE A 92 17.16 -11.11 -4.84
CA PHE A 92 17.74 -12.45 -4.77
C PHE A 92 18.66 -12.67 -5.95
#